data_AF-A0A958ZV69-F1
#
_entry.id   AF-A0A958ZV69-F1
#
_cell.length_a   1.000
_cell.length_b   1.000
_cell.length_c   1.000
_cell.angle_alpha   90.00
_cell.angle_beta   90.00
_cell.angle_gamma   90.00
#
_symmetry.space_group_name_H-M   'P 1'
#
loop_
_entity.id
_entity.type
_entity.pdbx_description
1 polymer ?
#
loop_
_entity_poly.entity_id
_entity_poly.type
_entity_poly.pdbx_seq_one_letter_code
_entity_poly.pdbx_strand_id
1 'polypeptide(L)'
;MKLLKVQYQDILQTLEDQKIPPENLSLVKVKGRIRMQVSGIESYFEFFRRKSVTITETHQWKDLEHYELNISGKHKIVTVWSDVVLEFELWLIKATAAS
;
A
#
# COMPACT_ATOMS: atom_id res chain seq x y z
N MET A 1 -5.07 -11.70 -1.08
CA MET A 1 -5.44 -10.57 -1.94
C MET A 1 -4.67 -10.67 -3.25
N LYS A 2 -5.30 -10.34 -4.38
CA LYS A 2 -4.64 -10.13 -5.68
C LYS A 2 -4.79 -8.64 -5.99
N LEU A 3 -3.74 -8.00 -6.46
CA LEU A 3 -3.79 -6.61 -6.91
C LEU A 3 -4.59 -6.51 -8.21
N LEU A 4 -5.37 -5.43 -8.36
CA LEU A 4 -6.03 -5.09 -9.61
C LEU A 4 -5.01 -4.52 -10.60
N LYS A 5 -5.28 -4.60 -11.91
CA LYS A 5 -4.38 -4.07 -12.96
C LYS A 5 -4.03 -2.59 -12.73
N VAL A 6 -5.03 -1.78 -12.39
CA VAL A 6 -4.85 -0.34 -12.09
C VAL A 6 -3.91 -0.11 -10.91
N GLN A 7 -4.01 -0.94 -9.86
CA GLN A 7 -3.15 -0.83 -8.69
C GLN A 7 -1.69 -1.17 -9.03
N TYR A 8 -1.46 -2.14 -9.92
CA TYR A 8 -0.11 -2.41 -10.43
C TYR A 8 0.43 -1.21 -11.21
N GLN A 9 -0.40 -0.57 -12.03
CA GLN A 9 0.01 0.60 -12.81
C GLN A 9 0.36 1.78 -11.91
N ASP A 10 -0.43 2.05 -10.87
CA ASP A 10 -0.15 3.12 -9.92
C ASP A 10 1.18 2.88 -9.19
N ILE A 11 1.45 1.64 -8.75
CA ILE A 11 2.73 1.28 -8.12
C ILE A 11 3.91 1.51 -9.09
N LEU A 12 3.77 1.06 -10.34
CA LEU A 12 4.81 1.23 -11.36
C LEU A 12 5.06 2.71 -11.67
N GLN A 13 4.00 3.51 -11.77
CA GLN A 13 4.10 4.95 -11.98
C GLN A 13 4.87 5.61 -10.84
N THR A 14 4.56 5.26 -9.57
CA THR A 14 5.29 5.80 -8.42
C THR A 14 6.78 5.43 -8.46
N LEU A 15 7.13 4.21 -8.89
CA LEU A 15 8.55 3.85 -9.06
C LEU A 15 9.24 4.68 -10.15
N GLU A 16 8.56 4.88 -11.28
CA GLU A 16 9.07 5.69 -12.39
C GLU A 16 9.30 7.14 -11.97
N ASP A 17 8.34 7.75 -11.25
CA ASP A 17 8.44 9.11 -10.73
C ASP A 17 9.63 9.28 -9.76
N GLN A 18 9.93 8.23 -8.98
CA GLN A 18 11.07 8.17 -8.07
C GLN A 18 12.36 7.68 -8.73
N LYS A 19 12.35 7.43 -10.05
CA LYS A 19 13.48 6.91 -10.84
C LYS A 19 14.03 5.57 -10.31
N ILE A 20 13.17 4.73 -9.76
CA ILE A 20 13.51 3.40 -9.26
C ILE A 20 13.19 2.37 -10.35
N PRO A 21 14.17 1.57 -10.81
CA PRO A 21 13.91 0.51 -11.78
C PRO A 21 12.88 -0.50 -11.24
N PRO A 22 11.81 -0.84 -12.00
CA PRO A 22 10.76 -1.76 -11.55
C PRO A 22 11.25 -3.13 -11.11
N GLU A 23 12.34 -3.62 -11.69
CA GLU A 23 12.99 -4.89 -11.34
C GLU A 23 13.54 -4.91 -9.90
N ASN A 24 13.74 -3.74 -9.27
CA ASN A 24 14.17 -3.65 -7.89
C ASN A 24 13.01 -3.85 -6.90
N LEU A 25 11.74 -3.82 -7.35
CA LEU A 25 10.57 -4.03 -6.52
C LEU A 25 10.22 -5.53 -6.43
N SER A 26 10.15 -6.03 -5.21
CA SER A 26 9.57 -7.33 -4.87
C SER A 26 8.20 -7.16 -4.21
N LEU A 27 7.20 -7.85 -4.75
CA LEU A 27 5.84 -7.93 -4.19
C LEU A 27 5.61 -9.31 -3.60
N VAL A 28 5.55 -9.41 -2.28
CA VAL A 28 5.40 -10.68 -1.55
C VAL A 28 4.08 -10.71 -0.80
N LYS A 29 3.31 -11.79 -0.93
CA LYS A 29 2.10 -11.99 -0.14
C LYS A 29 2.46 -12.60 1.22
N VAL A 30 2.17 -11.89 2.31
CA VAL A 30 2.48 -12.31 3.69
C VAL A 30 1.20 -12.24 4.54
N LYS A 31 0.72 -13.39 5.04
CA LYS A 31 -0.47 -13.47 5.93
C LYS A 31 -1.68 -12.65 5.43
N GLY A 32 -1.94 -12.67 4.13
CA GLY A 32 -3.05 -11.93 3.51
C GLY A 32 -2.73 -10.51 3.06
N ARG A 33 -1.62 -9.92 3.55
CA ARG A 33 -1.08 -8.61 3.17
C ARG A 33 -0.24 -8.71 1.90
N ILE A 34 -0.07 -7.60 1.21
CA ILE A 34 0.96 -7.44 0.18
C ILE A 34 2.08 -6.62 0.80
N ARG A 35 3.29 -7.20 0.84
CA ARG A 35 4.53 -6.56 1.24
C ARG A 35 5.28 -6.14 -0.03
N MET A 36 5.72 -4.90 -0.03
CA MET A 36 6.59 -4.29 -1.03
C MET A 36 7.98 -4.12 -0.41
N GLN A 37 9.00 -4.56 -1.13
CA GLN A 37 10.40 -4.41 -0.76
C GLN A 37 11.16 -3.92 -1.98
N VAL A 38 12.08 -2.97 -1.79
CA VAL A 38 12.89 -2.42 -2.88
C VAL A 38 14.35 -2.72 -2.58
N SER A 39 15.10 -3.19 -3.57
CA SER A 39 16.54 -3.46 -3.43
C SER A 39 17.28 -2.21 -2.95
N GLY A 40 18.15 -2.36 -1.95
CA GLY A 40 18.85 -1.24 -1.31
C GLY A 40 18.08 -0.52 -0.20
N ILE A 41 16.79 -0.82 0.01
CA ILE A 41 15.99 -0.28 1.10
C ILE A 41 15.76 -1.37 2.16
N GLU A 42 16.29 -1.20 3.37
CA GLU A 42 16.13 -2.18 4.47
C GLU A 42 14.71 -2.24 5.04
N SER A 43 14.00 -1.13 4.94
CA SER A 43 12.64 -0.96 5.43
C SER A 43 11.62 -1.60 4.46
N TYR A 44 10.36 -1.78 4.88
CA TYR A 44 9.31 -2.35 4.03
C TYR A 44 8.00 -1.55 4.12
N PHE A 45 7.20 -1.69 3.06
CA PHE A 45 5.84 -1.16 2.98
C PHE A 45 4.84 -2.32 2.82
N GLU A 46 3.82 -2.39 3.66
CA GLU A 46 2.78 -3.41 3.60
C GLU A 46 1.40 -2.77 3.56
N PHE A 47 0.49 -3.38 2.82
CA PHE A 47 -0.92 -3.01 2.88
C PHE A 47 -1.85 -4.22 2.81
N PHE A 48 -3.04 -4.05 3.39
CA PHE A 48 -4.13 -5.00 3.34
C PHE A 48 -5.45 -4.27 3.12
N ARG A 49 -6.18 -4.64 2.06
CA ARG A 49 -7.53 -4.14 1.81
C ARG A 49 -8.52 -4.89 2.68
N ARG A 50 -9.14 -4.18 3.62
CA ARG A 50 -10.17 -4.72 4.50
C ARG A 50 -11.54 -4.28 4.01
N LYS A 51 -12.42 -5.26 3.84
CA LYS A 51 -13.84 -5.05 3.59
C LYS A 51 -14.61 -5.44 4.82
N SER A 52 -15.59 -4.62 5.18
CA SER A 52 -16.52 -4.87 6.27
C SER A 52 -17.88 -4.34 5.90
N VAL A 53 -18.92 -4.87 6.54
CA VAL A 53 -20.29 -4.35 6.39
C VAL A 53 -20.69 -3.79 7.75
N THR A 54 -21.23 -2.58 7.79
CA THR A 54 -21.80 -1.98 9.00
C THR A 54 -23.28 -1.66 8.78
N ILE A 55 -24.04 -1.54 9.86
CA ILE A 55 -25.40 -1.00 9.84
C ILE A 55 -25.30 0.49 10.16
N THR A 56 -25.97 1.34 9.38
CA THR A 56 -26.06 2.79 9.61
C THR A 56 -27.15 3.12 10.64
N GLU A 57 -27.17 4.36 11.13
CA GLU A 57 -28.24 4.85 12.02
C GLU A 57 -29.64 4.75 11.38
N THR A 58 -29.71 4.79 10.05
CA THR A 58 -30.94 4.58 9.26
C THR A 58 -31.31 3.11 9.06
N HIS A 59 -30.67 2.18 9.78
CA HIS A 59 -30.86 0.73 9.68
C HIS A 59 -30.57 0.17 8.27
N GLN A 60 -29.67 0.80 7.52
CA GLN A 60 -29.25 0.34 6.20
C GLN A 60 -27.89 -0.35 6.28
N TRP A 61 -27.72 -1.43 5.53
CA TRP A 61 -26.41 -2.07 5.36
C TRP A 61 -25.52 -1.19 4.48
N LYS A 62 -24.30 -0.93 4.94
CA LYS A 62 -23.29 -0.15 4.23
C LYS A 62 -22.00 -0.93 4.16
N ASP A 63 -21.55 -1.16 2.93
CA ASP A 63 -20.20 -1.65 2.68
C ASP A 63 -19.18 -0.57 3.03
N LEU A 64 -18.19 -0.96 3.83
CA LEU A 64 -17.03 -0.15 4.15
C LEU A 64 -15.78 -0.84 3.62
N GLU A 65 -14.92 -0.06 3.00
CA GLU A 65 -13.61 -0.48 2.56
C GLU A 65 -12.57 0.48 3.13
N HIS A 66 -11.48 -0.08 3.64
CA HIS A 66 -10.29 0.69 4.03
C HIS A 66 -9.05 -0.18 3.84
N TYR A 67 -7.89 0.45 3.97
CA TYR A 67 -6.58 -0.15 3.81
C TYR A 67 -5.81 -0.02 5.12
N GLU A 68 -5.34 -1.15 5.64
CA GLU A 68 -4.43 -1.20 6.77
C GLU A 68 -2.99 -1.23 6.25
N LEU A 69 -2.22 -0.20 6.55
CA LEU A 69 -0.82 -0.05 6.19
C LEU A 69 0.08 -0.48 7.34
N ASN A 70 1.24 -1.04 7.00
CA ASN A 70 2.35 -1.28 7.93
C ASN A 70 3.65 -0.83 7.26
N ILE A 71 4.18 0.29 7.71
CA ILE A 71 5.41 0.89 7.19
C ILE A 71 6.49 0.61 8.23
N SER A 72 7.17 -0.52 8.08
CA SER A 72 8.27 -0.96 8.97
C SER A 72 7.90 -0.97 10.46
N GLY A 73 6.75 -1.55 10.79
CA GLY A 73 6.20 -1.65 12.15
C GLY A 73 5.28 -0.50 12.54
N LYS A 74 5.20 0.58 11.75
CA LYS A 74 4.27 1.69 12.00
C LYS A 74 2.94 1.42 11.28
N HIS A 75 1.87 1.31 12.05
CA HIS A 75 0.54 1.05 11.53
C HIS A 75 -0.22 2.34 11.18
N LYS A 76 -0.90 2.34 10.03
CA LYS A 76 -1.77 3.44 9.58
C LYS A 76 -3.02 2.86 8.92
N ILE A 77 -4.16 3.53 9.07
CA ILE A 77 -5.40 3.19 8.35
C ILE A 77 -5.69 4.33 7.37
N VAL A 78 -5.97 3.97 6.12
CA VAL A 78 -6.42 4.91 5.07
C VAL A 78 -7.68 4.37 4.41
N THR A 79 -8.57 5.24 3.94
CA THR A 79 -9.90 4.83 3.47
C THR A 79 -9.98 4.64 1.96
N VAL A 80 -9.06 5.26 1.22
CA VAL A 80 -9.04 5.22 -0.25
C VAL A 80 -7.70 4.74 -0.78
N TRP A 81 -7.70 4.17 -1.98
CA TRP A 81 -6.50 3.63 -2.62
C TRP A 81 -5.45 4.72 -2.93
N SER A 82 -5.86 5.92 -3.32
CA SER A 82 -4.94 7.05 -3.57
C SER A 82 -4.05 7.37 -2.37
N ASP A 83 -4.57 7.19 -1.16
CA ASP A 83 -3.79 7.40 0.07
C ASP A 83 -2.76 6.27 0.28
N VAL A 84 -3.03 5.05 -0.19
CA VAL A 84 -2.04 3.95 -0.18
C VAL A 84 -0.87 4.31 -1.09
N VAL A 85 -1.16 4.82 -2.29
CA VAL A 85 -0.15 5.25 -3.27
C VAL A 85 0.67 6.42 -2.73
N LEU A 86 0.02 7.41 -2.12
CA LEU A 86 0.70 8.53 -1.49
C LEU A 86 1.64 8.07 -0.35
N GLU A 87 1.18 7.17 0.52
CA GLU A 87 2.03 6.65 1.60
C GLU A 87 3.18 5.79 1.08
N PHE A 88 2.97 5.07 -0.03
CA PHE A 88 4.03 4.33 -0.70
C PHE A 88 5.10 5.28 -1.28
N GLU A 89 4.69 6.35 -1.95
CA GLU A 89 5.59 7.38 -2.46
C GLU A 89 6.39 8.05 -1.33
N LEU A 90 5.71 8.47 -0.26
CA LEU A 90 6.35 9.10 0.90
C LEU A 90 7.34 8.15 1.59
N TRP A 91 7.05 6.86 1.61
CA TRP A 91 7.97 5.85 2.13
C TRP A 91 9.22 5.74 1.24
N LEU A 92 9.07 5.69 -0.09
CA LEU A 92 10.19 5.65 -1.03
C LEU A 92 11.10 6.87 -0.87
N ILE A 93 10.53 8.08 -0.86
CA ILE A 93 11.28 9.34 -0.71
C ILE A 93 12.12 9.34 0.58
N LYS A 94 11.52 8.90 1.69
CA LYS A 94 12.23 8.86 2.99
C LYS A 94 13.33 7.81 3.02
N ALA A 95 13.07 6.64 2.43
CA ALA A 95 14.02 5.55 2.42
C ALA A 95 15.23 5.83 1.52
N THR A 96 15.02 6.46 0.37
CA THR A 96 16.11 6.86 -0.54
C THR A 96 16.90 8.04 -0.01
N ALA A 97 16.29 8.97 0.74
CA ALA A 97 17.01 10.05 1.40
C ALA A 97 17.89 9.59 2.58
N ALA A 98 17.64 8.40 3.13
CA ALA A 98 18.38 7.82 4.24
C ALA A 98 19.47 6.82 3.78
N SER A 99 19.55 6.53 2.48
CA SER A 99 20.50 5.61 1.85
C SER A 99 21.63 6.39 1.18
#